data_AF-A0A7X6KVI5-F1
#
_entry.id   AF-A0A7X6KVI5-F1
#
_cell.length_a   1.000
_cell.length_b   1.000
_cell.length_c   1.000
_cell.angle_alpha   90.00
_cell.angle_beta   90.00
_cell.angle_gamma   90.00
#
_symmetry.space_group_name_H-M   'P 1'
#
loop_
_entity.id
_entity.type
_entity.pdbx_description
1 polymer ?
#
loop_
_entity_poly.entity_id
_entity_poly.type
_entity_poly.pdbx_seq_one_letter_code
_entity_poly.pdbx_strand_id
1 'polypeptide(L)'
;MAGALAGLSRGLKIFLVVDLVLIVALGVTAILVLGGGSEPDDTATGTPGTTSSGSPAATSPAEGETASSSADQRFASPTGNIVCDMTADGVTCTIANTSVEAPQIDGCTGAGTGHVITLTADGVDVPCTDQAPSAAGADVDVLQYGSSQQVGDYTCTSGSNGMSCVDGAGVGFRIATAERVELP
;
A
#
# COMPACT_ATOMS: atom_id res chain seq x y z
N MET A 1 -38.89 13.33 31.50
CA MET A 1 -38.68 13.38 30.03
C MET A 1 -38.11 12.04 29.56
N ALA A 2 -38.86 10.96 29.69
CA ALA A 2 -38.48 9.62 29.24
C ALA A 2 -39.45 9.24 28.10
N GLY A 3 -38.96 9.13 26.86
CA GLY A 3 -39.87 8.75 25.77
C GLY A 3 -39.45 8.96 24.32
N ALA A 4 -38.19 9.32 24.01
CA ALA A 4 -37.80 9.53 22.59
C ALA A 4 -37.10 8.32 21.92
N LEU A 5 -36.77 7.25 22.66
CA LEU A 5 -35.91 6.16 22.13
C LEU A 5 -36.61 4.80 21.97
N ALA A 6 -37.94 4.73 22.10
CA ALA A 6 -38.66 3.45 22.08
C ALA A 6 -38.80 2.80 20.69
N GLY A 7 -38.58 3.52 19.59
CA GLY A 7 -38.80 3.02 18.22
C GLY A 7 -37.55 2.72 17.38
N LEU A 8 -36.35 3.03 17.86
CA LEU A 8 -35.13 2.87 17.04
C LEU A 8 -34.68 1.40 17.03
N SER A 9 -34.46 0.85 15.82
CA SER A 9 -33.90 -0.50 15.60
C SER A 9 -32.67 -0.72 16.48
N ARG A 10 -32.50 -1.95 17.00
CA ARG A 10 -31.37 -2.33 17.87
C ARG A 10 -30.03 -1.93 17.25
N GLY A 11 -29.90 -2.00 15.93
CA GLY A 11 -28.72 -1.53 15.20
C GLY A 11 -28.48 -0.03 15.36
N LEU A 12 -29.49 0.81 15.17
CA LEU A 12 -29.37 2.28 15.27
C LEU A 12 -29.05 2.74 16.69
N LYS A 13 -29.55 2.04 17.71
CA LYS A 13 -29.19 2.32 19.12
C LYS A 13 -27.73 2.01 19.39
N ILE A 14 -27.21 0.91 18.83
CA ILE A 14 -25.79 0.55 18.94
C ILE A 14 -24.95 1.63 18.25
N PHE A 15 -25.32 2.05 17.04
CA PHE A 15 -24.61 3.14 16.34
C PHE A 15 -24.58 4.44 17.15
N LEU A 16 -25.72 4.87 17.73
CA LEU A 16 -25.77 6.10 18.55
C LEU A 16 -24.94 6.01 19.84
N VAL A 17 -24.94 4.83 20.50
CA VAL A 17 -24.13 4.62 21.70
C VAL A 17 -22.64 4.62 21.35
N VAL A 18 -22.26 3.94 20.26
CA VAL A 18 -20.87 3.91 19.78
C VAL A 18 -20.39 5.31 19.38
N ASP A 19 -21.22 6.07 18.67
CA ASP A 19 -20.91 7.44 18.25
C ASP A 19 -20.73 8.38 19.45
N LEU A 20 -21.63 8.32 20.44
CA LEU A 20 -21.51 9.12 21.66
C LEU A 20 -20.26 8.75 22.48
N VAL A 21 -19.92 7.46 22.56
CA VAL A 21 -18.69 6.99 23.22
C VAL A 21 -17.45 7.50 22.48
N LEU A 22 -17.44 7.49 21.15
CA LEU A 22 -16.34 8.03 20.33
C LEU A 22 -16.17 9.54 20.53
N ILE A 23 -17.26 10.31 20.55
CA ILE A 23 -17.22 11.76 20.76
C ILE A 23 -16.66 12.10 22.15
N VAL A 24 -17.11 11.39 23.20
CA VAL A 24 -16.61 11.59 24.57
C VAL A 24 -15.13 11.20 24.67
N ALA A 25 -14.73 10.08 24.08
CA ALA A 25 -13.33 9.65 24.08
C ALA A 25 -12.43 10.70 23.40
N LEU A 26 -12.82 11.18 22.21
CA LEU A 26 -12.08 12.16 21.44
C LEU A 26 -12.00 13.52 22.15
N GLY A 27 -13.08 13.93 22.82
CA GLY A 27 -13.10 15.13 23.67
C GLY A 27 -12.16 15.04 24.87
N VAL A 28 -12.12 13.89 25.56
CA VAL A 28 -11.19 13.65 26.67
C VAL A 28 -9.74 13.68 26.19
N THR A 29 -9.44 13.05 25.04
CA THR A 29 -8.10 13.08 24.45
C THR A 29 -7.67 14.50 24.08
N ALA A 30 -8.56 15.29 23.48
CA ALA A 30 -8.26 16.68 23.14
C ALA A 30 -8.00 17.55 24.38
N ILE A 31 -8.77 17.38 25.46
CA ILE A 31 -8.55 18.11 26.72
C ILE A 31 -7.20 17.74 27.35
N LEU A 32 -6.81 16.46 27.31
CA LEU A 32 -5.52 16.02 27.85
C LEU A 32 -4.34 16.52 27.02
N VAL A 33 -4.49 16.68 25.71
CA VAL A 33 -3.43 17.16 24.81
C VAL A 33 -3.29 18.69 24.84
N LEU A 34 -4.39 19.43 24.95
CA LEU A 34 -4.34 20.91 24.98
C LEU A 34 -4.19 21.51 26.39
N GLY A 35 -4.43 20.74 27.46
CA GLY A 35 -4.34 21.21 28.85
C GLY A 35 -2.95 21.15 29.49
N GLY A 36 -1.92 20.69 28.78
CA GLY A 36 -0.59 20.39 29.32
C GLY A 36 0.43 21.55 29.33
N GLY A 37 0.00 22.81 29.44
CA GLY A 37 0.88 23.97 29.42
C GLY A 37 0.84 24.78 30.72
N SER A 38 1.61 24.35 31.72
CA SER A 38 2.02 25.20 32.85
C SER A 38 3.53 25.07 33.00
N GLU A 39 4.25 26.02 32.41
CA GLU A 39 5.70 26.22 32.56
C GLU A 39 6.06 26.56 34.01
N PRO A 40 7.20 26.05 34.51
CA PRO A 40 8.04 26.79 35.43
C PRO A 40 9.37 27.16 34.75
N ASP A 41 9.67 28.45 34.81
CA ASP A 41 10.96 29.08 34.59
C ASP A 41 12.03 28.46 35.50
N ASP A 42 13.17 28.05 34.94
CA ASP A 42 14.44 28.13 35.68
C ASP A 42 15.66 28.07 34.74
N THR A 43 16.51 29.07 34.93
CA THR A 43 17.79 29.31 34.25
C THR A 43 18.88 28.41 34.82
N ALA A 44 19.65 27.66 34.01
CA ALA A 44 21.05 27.35 34.30
C ALA A 44 21.84 26.73 33.11
N THR A 45 22.92 27.43 32.78
CA THR A 45 24.15 27.11 32.03
C THR A 45 24.61 25.64 31.97
N GLY A 46 24.96 25.17 30.77
CA GLY A 46 25.82 23.99 30.53
C GLY A 46 26.14 23.76 29.03
N THR A 47 27.41 23.61 28.69
CA THR A 47 28.00 23.31 27.34
C THR A 47 28.72 21.96 27.41
N PRO A 48 29.08 21.24 26.33
CA PRO A 48 28.37 20.81 25.11
C PRO A 48 28.29 19.26 25.03
N GLY A 49 27.49 18.70 24.12
CA GLY A 49 27.51 17.27 23.82
C GLY A 49 26.94 16.97 22.45
N THR A 50 27.80 16.89 21.43
CA THR A 50 27.45 16.35 20.11
C THR A 50 27.28 14.85 20.23
N THR A 51 26.04 14.39 20.35
CA THR A 51 25.63 13.03 19.99
C THR A 51 24.40 13.16 19.12
N SER A 52 24.60 13.02 17.81
CA SER A 52 23.53 12.80 16.86
C SER A 52 22.94 11.42 17.14
N SER A 53 21.92 11.38 18.00
CA SER A 53 21.01 10.26 18.13
C SER A 53 19.65 10.80 17.70
N GLY A 54 19.37 10.65 16.40
CA GLY A 54 18.05 10.96 15.84
C GLY A 54 17.04 10.01 16.45
N SER A 55 16.31 10.53 17.43
CA SER A 55 15.14 9.93 18.06
C SER A 55 14.15 9.41 17.01
N PRO A 56 13.56 8.20 17.17
CA PRO A 56 12.54 7.71 16.26
C PRO A 56 11.34 8.66 16.31
N ALA A 57 11.14 9.40 15.22
CA ALA A 57 9.94 10.19 15.04
C ALA A 57 8.73 9.24 15.03
N ALA A 58 7.77 9.59 15.87
CA ALA A 58 6.56 8.83 16.12
C ALA A 58 5.83 8.50 14.81
N THR A 59 5.45 7.22 14.69
CA THR A 59 4.57 6.67 13.66
C THR A 59 3.22 7.38 13.71
N SER A 60 3.03 8.36 12.82
CA SER A 60 1.71 8.78 12.39
C SER A 60 1.10 7.66 11.54
N PRO A 61 -0.21 7.37 11.60
CA PRO A 61 -0.86 6.49 10.65
C PRO A 61 -0.60 7.01 9.23
N ALA A 62 0.13 6.23 8.43
CA ALA A 62 0.53 6.59 7.08
C ALA A 62 -0.71 6.79 6.19
N GLU A 63 -0.96 8.03 5.79
CA GLU A 63 -1.50 8.30 4.46
C GLU A 63 -0.53 7.67 3.44
N GLY A 64 -1.06 6.95 2.45
CA GLY A 64 -0.30 6.04 1.59
C GLY A 64 1.06 6.61 1.14
N GLU A 65 2.14 6.03 1.66
CA GLU A 65 3.50 6.49 1.36
C GLU A 65 3.83 6.15 -0.09
N THR A 66 4.20 7.16 -0.86
CA THR A 66 4.79 6.97 -2.19
C THR A 66 6.27 7.23 -2.09
N ALA A 67 7.07 6.19 -2.27
CA ALA A 67 8.51 6.31 -2.38
C ALA A 67 8.89 6.44 -3.87
N SER A 68 9.81 7.36 -4.18
CA SER A 68 10.37 7.51 -5.51
C SER A 68 11.85 7.15 -5.49
N SER A 69 12.29 6.34 -6.45
CA SER A 69 13.67 5.87 -6.58
C SER A 69 14.16 6.10 -8.02
N SER A 70 15.42 6.49 -8.16
CA SER A 70 16.09 6.59 -9.47
C SER A 70 16.88 5.34 -9.86
N ALA A 71 16.95 4.35 -8.96
CA ALA A 71 17.53 3.05 -9.20
C ALA A 71 16.43 2.00 -9.43
N ASP A 72 16.80 0.88 -10.06
CA ASP A 72 15.91 -0.26 -10.23
C ASP A 72 15.40 -0.74 -8.87
N GLN A 73 14.12 -1.10 -8.81
CA GLN A 73 13.47 -1.55 -7.58
C GLN A 73 12.88 -2.92 -7.79
N ARG A 74 13.01 -3.77 -6.78
CA ARG A 74 12.34 -5.07 -6.73
C ARG A 74 11.61 -5.19 -5.42
N PHE A 75 10.33 -5.49 -5.48
CA PHE A 75 9.52 -5.66 -4.28
C PHE A 75 8.39 -6.68 -4.50
N ALA A 76 7.89 -7.19 -3.39
CA ALA A 76 6.77 -8.10 -3.34
C ALA A 76 5.54 -7.44 -2.70
N SER A 77 4.37 -7.99 -3.02
CA SER A 77 3.18 -7.75 -2.21
C SER A 77 3.37 -8.31 -0.79
N PRO A 78 2.64 -7.82 0.23
CA PRO A 78 2.74 -8.33 1.59
C PRO A 78 2.44 -9.83 1.74
N THR A 79 1.67 -10.40 0.80
CA THR A 79 1.41 -11.85 0.71
C THR A 79 2.56 -12.64 0.06
N GLY A 80 3.52 -11.96 -0.57
CA GLY A 80 4.56 -12.58 -1.40
C GLY A 80 4.06 -13.19 -2.71
N ASN A 81 2.76 -13.07 -3.02
CA ASN A 81 2.18 -13.68 -4.21
C ASN A 81 2.56 -12.95 -5.50
N ILE A 82 2.77 -11.64 -5.42
CA ILE A 82 3.13 -10.79 -6.55
C ILE A 82 4.54 -10.24 -6.30
N VAL A 83 5.40 -10.31 -7.31
CA VAL A 83 6.73 -9.70 -7.31
C VAL A 83 6.86 -8.81 -8.52
N CYS A 84 7.27 -7.57 -8.32
CA CYS A 84 7.50 -6.61 -9.39
C CYS A 84 8.96 -6.17 -9.41
N ASP A 85 9.53 -6.18 -10.61
CA ASP A 85 10.80 -5.56 -10.94
C ASP A 85 10.49 -4.29 -11.75
N MET A 86 10.89 -3.13 -11.22
CA MET A 86 10.72 -1.81 -11.83
C MET A 86 12.08 -1.25 -12.25
N THR A 87 12.12 -0.69 -13.45
CA THR A 87 13.27 0.01 -14.02
C THR A 87 12.79 1.34 -14.60
N ALA A 88 13.72 2.16 -15.08
CA ALA A 88 13.36 3.38 -15.82
C ALA A 88 12.64 3.10 -17.16
N ASP A 89 12.77 1.89 -17.72
CA ASP A 89 12.22 1.50 -19.02
C ASP A 89 10.87 0.78 -18.92
N GLY A 90 10.46 0.39 -17.71
CA GLY A 90 9.21 -0.34 -17.51
C GLY A 90 9.13 -1.13 -16.22
N VAL A 91 8.01 -1.83 -16.09
CA VAL A 91 7.68 -2.70 -14.97
C VAL A 91 7.39 -4.10 -15.46
N THR A 92 7.97 -5.10 -14.82
CA THR A 92 7.58 -6.50 -14.97
C THR A 92 7.06 -7.01 -13.65
N CYS A 93 5.79 -7.42 -13.61
CA CYS A 93 5.22 -8.05 -12.44
C CYS A 93 4.89 -9.51 -12.74
N THR A 94 5.16 -10.35 -11.75
CA THR A 94 4.91 -11.79 -11.78
C THR A 94 3.93 -12.16 -10.69
N ILE A 95 3.05 -13.12 -10.95
CA ILE A 95 2.10 -13.66 -9.97
C ILE A 95 2.26 -15.17 -9.84
N ALA A 96 2.63 -15.62 -8.65
CA ALA A 96 2.90 -17.03 -8.38
C ALA A 96 1.61 -17.86 -8.42
N ASN A 97 0.57 -17.37 -7.75
CA ASN A 97 -0.71 -18.07 -7.62
C ASN A 97 -1.85 -17.18 -8.12
N THR A 98 -2.52 -17.62 -9.19
CA THR A 98 -3.67 -16.97 -9.80
C THR A 98 -4.76 -17.98 -10.10
N SER A 99 -6.01 -17.55 -9.98
CA SER A 99 -7.21 -18.27 -10.42
C SER A 99 -7.82 -17.64 -11.69
N VAL A 100 -7.14 -16.65 -12.28
CA VAL A 100 -7.52 -16.07 -13.57
C VAL A 100 -7.07 -17.02 -14.67
N GLU A 101 -7.95 -17.28 -15.63
CA GLU A 101 -7.60 -18.08 -16.80
C GLU A 101 -6.47 -17.40 -17.59
N ALA A 102 -5.44 -18.17 -17.96
CA ALA A 102 -4.37 -17.65 -18.78
C ALA A 102 -4.90 -17.26 -20.17
N PRO A 103 -4.53 -16.08 -20.71
CA PRO A 103 -4.89 -15.70 -22.06
C PRO A 103 -4.35 -16.73 -23.04
N GLN A 104 -5.19 -17.13 -23.99
CA GLN A 104 -4.79 -18.03 -25.05
C GLN A 104 -4.07 -17.21 -26.11
N ILE A 105 -2.74 -17.23 -26.07
CA ILE A 105 -1.88 -16.54 -27.02
C ILE A 105 -1.34 -17.58 -28.02
N ASP A 106 -1.59 -17.37 -29.31
CA ASP A 106 -1.13 -18.26 -30.36
C ASP A 106 0.40 -18.43 -30.31
N GLY A 107 0.86 -19.69 -30.26
CA GLY A 107 2.27 -20.02 -30.15
C GLY A 107 2.82 -20.10 -28.72
N CYS A 108 2.00 -19.81 -27.71
CA CYS A 108 2.42 -19.81 -26.31
C CYS A 108 1.83 -21.01 -25.56
N THR A 109 2.68 -22.03 -25.35
CA THR A 109 2.31 -23.28 -24.67
C THR A 109 2.92 -23.39 -23.27
N GLY A 110 3.67 -22.37 -22.84
CA GLY A 110 4.38 -22.35 -21.56
C GLY A 110 3.43 -22.18 -20.37
N ALA A 111 3.72 -22.89 -19.27
CA ALA A 111 2.91 -22.85 -18.06
C ALA A 111 2.98 -21.52 -17.31
N GLY A 112 3.92 -20.62 -17.67
CA GLY A 112 4.00 -19.28 -17.13
C GLY A 112 3.23 -18.23 -17.94
N THR A 113 2.63 -18.59 -19.08
CA THR A 113 1.83 -17.67 -19.88
C THR A 113 0.68 -17.10 -19.04
N GLY A 114 0.56 -15.77 -18.98
CA GLY A 114 -0.40 -15.09 -18.11
C GLY A 114 0.07 -14.88 -16.67
N HIS A 115 1.16 -15.48 -16.22
CA HIS A 115 1.70 -15.21 -14.89
C HIS A 115 2.63 -14.00 -14.85
N VAL A 116 3.06 -13.54 -16.00
CA VAL A 116 3.93 -12.38 -16.16
C VAL A 116 3.17 -11.32 -16.93
N ILE A 117 3.24 -10.09 -16.44
CA ILE A 117 2.71 -8.93 -17.13
C ILE A 117 3.78 -7.85 -17.14
N THR A 118 3.89 -7.16 -18.27
CA THR A 118 4.88 -6.12 -18.49
C THR A 118 4.17 -4.82 -18.85
N LEU A 119 4.70 -3.70 -18.38
CA LEU A 119 4.32 -2.36 -18.78
C LEU A 119 5.59 -1.65 -19.26
N THR A 120 5.57 -1.21 -20.50
CA THR A 120 6.67 -0.44 -21.13
C THR A 120 6.08 0.80 -21.79
N ALA A 121 6.91 1.59 -22.47
CA ALA A 121 6.44 2.72 -23.27
C ALA A 121 5.47 2.33 -24.40
N ASP A 122 5.50 1.06 -24.83
CA ASP A 122 4.58 0.52 -25.86
C ASP A 122 3.22 0.10 -25.27
N GLY A 123 3.07 0.13 -23.95
CA GLY A 123 1.87 -0.28 -23.22
C GLY A 123 2.03 -1.58 -22.44
N VAL A 124 0.90 -2.22 -22.16
CA VAL A 124 0.83 -3.47 -21.40
C VAL A 124 0.95 -4.68 -22.34
N ASP A 125 1.78 -5.65 -21.96
CA ASP A 125 1.92 -6.91 -22.67
C ASP A 125 2.02 -8.10 -21.71
N VAL A 126 1.60 -9.28 -22.19
CA VAL A 126 1.68 -10.55 -21.46
C VAL A 126 2.65 -11.46 -22.20
N PRO A 127 3.94 -11.50 -21.80
CA PRO A 127 4.93 -12.30 -22.49
C PRO A 127 4.68 -13.79 -22.28
N CYS A 128 5.11 -14.57 -23.28
CA CYS A 128 5.05 -16.01 -23.22
C CYS A 128 6.23 -16.54 -22.44
N THR A 129 5.94 -17.29 -21.37
CA THR A 129 6.98 -17.83 -20.48
C THR A 129 6.72 -19.30 -20.22
N ASP A 130 7.79 -20.10 -20.22
CA ASP A 130 7.70 -21.55 -20.14
C ASP A 130 7.31 -22.04 -18.75
N GLN A 131 7.67 -21.29 -17.70
CA GLN A 131 7.55 -21.70 -16.31
C GLN A 131 6.77 -20.67 -15.49
N ALA A 132 5.88 -21.15 -14.63
CA ALA A 132 5.22 -20.30 -13.65
C ALA A 132 6.23 -19.78 -12.60
N PRO A 133 6.12 -18.51 -12.19
CA PRO A 133 6.97 -17.93 -11.16
C PRO A 133 6.66 -18.52 -9.79
N SER A 134 7.65 -18.50 -8.90
CA SER A 134 7.46 -18.85 -7.49
C SER A 134 7.07 -17.62 -6.67
N ALA A 135 6.47 -17.84 -5.50
CA ALA A 135 6.24 -16.76 -4.54
C ALA A 135 7.57 -16.12 -4.10
N ALA A 136 7.49 -14.89 -3.62
CA ALA A 136 8.64 -14.12 -3.16
C ALA A 136 9.44 -14.88 -2.08
N GLY A 137 10.76 -14.82 -2.19
CA GLY A 137 11.68 -15.22 -1.13
C GLY A 137 11.63 -14.25 0.05
N ALA A 138 12.16 -14.65 1.20
CA ALA A 138 12.18 -13.82 2.42
C ALA A 138 13.14 -12.62 2.31
N ASP A 139 14.01 -12.63 1.30
CA ASP A 139 15.02 -11.63 0.96
C ASP A 139 14.50 -10.52 0.03
N VAL A 140 13.27 -10.63 -0.47
CA VAL A 140 12.66 -9.60 -1.33
C VAL A 140 11.98 -8.54 -0.46
N ASP A 141 12.26 -7.27 -0.75
CA ASP A 141 11.62 -6.14 -0.07
C ASP A 141 10.09 -6.18 -0.24
N VAL A 142 9.36 -5.71 0.77
CA VAL A 142 7.89 -5.75 0.78
C VAL A 142 7.32 -4.35 0.64
N LEU A 143 6.49 -4.14 -0.39
CA LEU A 143 5.71 -2.92 -0.54
C LEU A 143 4.39 -3.05 0.21
N GLN A 144 4.28 -2.37 1.35
CA GLN A 144 3.14 -2.47 2.25
C GLN A 144 1.83 -2.01 1.58
N TYR A 145 0.71 -2.59 2.00
CA TYR A 145 -0.59 -2.20 1.46
C TYR A 145 -0.87 -0.71 1.66
N GLY A 146 -1.43 -0.08 0.64
CA GLY A 146 -1.65 1.37 0.56
C GLY A 146 -0.39 2.16 0.19
N SER A 147 0.78 1.54 0.11
CA SER A 147 2.03 2.19 -0.29
C SER A 147 2.25 2.06 -1.80
N SER A 148 3.00 3.01 -2.35
CA SER A 148 3.38 3.04 -3.75
C SER A 148 4.89 3.19 -3.91
N GLN A 149 5.42 2.62 -4.99
CA GLN A 149 6.80 2.78 -5.42
C GLN A 149 6.83 3.34 -6.84
N GLN A 150 7.66 4.36 -7.05
CA GLN A 150 7.85 5.01 -8.33
C GLN A 150 9.30 4.87 -8.79
N VAL A 151 9.48 4.56 -10.07
CA VAL A 151 10.77 4.51 -10.78
C VAL A 151 10.57 5.11 -12.17
N GLY A 152 11.27 6.20 -12.47
CA GLY A 152 11.01 6.96 -13.71
C GLY A 152 9.56 7.43 -13.78
N ASP A 153 8.90 7.16 -14.91
CA ASP A 153 7.49 7.49 -15.13
C ASP A 153 6.52 6.42 -14.61
N TYR A 154 7.04 5.28 -14.11
CA TYR A 154 6.22 4.17 -13.67
C TYR A 154 5.94 4.22 -12.18
N THR A 155 4.68 4.00 -11.80
CA THR A 155 4.23 3.96 -10.41
C THR A 155 3.46 2.67 -10.15
N CYS A 156 3.92 1.89 -9.18
CA CYS A 156 3.23 0.70 -8.70
C CYS A 156 2.67 0.92 -7.29
N THR A 157 1.41 0.58 -7.08
CA THR A 157 0.72 0.65 -5.80
C THR A 157 0.33 -0.75 -5.33
N SER A 158 0.67 -1.04 -4.08
CA SER A 158 0.28 -2.28 -3.40
C SER A 158 -1.11 -2.12 -2.78
N GLY A 159 -2.13 -2.73 -3.37
CA GLY A 159 -3.48 -2.76 -2.83
C GLY A 159 -3.77 -4.08 -2.11
N SER A 160 -4.68 -4.04 -1.13
CA SER A 160 -5.17 -5.27 -0.47
C SER A 160 -5.89 -6.22 -1.43
N ASN A 161 -6.35 -5.69 -2.56
CA ASN A 161 -7.02 -6.42 -3.63
C ASN A 161 -6.12 -6.65 -4.87
N GLY A 162 -4.81 -6.44 -4.77
CA GLY A 162 -3.87 -6.64 -5.87
C GLY A 162 -2.90 -5.48 -6.07
N MET A 163 -1.96 -5.67 -6.97
CA MET A 163 -0.94 -4.69 -7.32
C MET A 163 -1.34 -3.98 -8.60
N SER A 164 -1.23 -2.65 -8.64
CA SER A 164 -1.52 -1.83 -9.82
C SER A 164 -0.29 -1.08 -10.23
N CYS A 165 0.08 -1.10 -11.49
CA CYS A 165 1.21 -0.37 -12.03
C CYS A 165 0.75 0.45 -13.22
N VAL A 166 1.10 1.73 -13.24
CA VAL A 166 0.73 2.70 -14.28
C VAL A 166 1.96 3.49 -14.71
N ASP A 167 1.95 3.97 -15.95
CA ASP A 167 2.92 4.94 -16.45
C ASP A 167 2.51 6.38 -16.10
N GLY A 168 3.28 7.36 -16.58
CA GLY A 168 3.02 8.78 -16.36
C GLY A 168 1.75 9.30 -17.05
N ALA A 169 1.19 8.55 -18.00
CA ALA A 169 -0.08 8.86 -18.66
C ALA A 169 -1.29 8.24 -17.94
N GLY A 170 -1.05 7.30 -17.01
CA GLY A 170 -2.09 6.56 -16.28
C GLY A 170 -2.41 5.19 -16.87
N VAL A 171 -1.83 4.86 -18.03
CA VAL A 171 -2.00 3.57 -18.71
C VAL A 171 -1.24 2.51 -17.93
N GLY A 172 -1.83 1.33 -17.76
CA GLY A 172 -1.15 0.28 -17.03
C GLY A 172 -1.99 -0.95 -16.80
N PHE A 173 -1.72 -1.64 -15.70
CA PHE A 173 -2.44 -2.87 -15.36
C PHE A 173 -2.70 -2.98 -13.87
N ARG A 174 -3.66 -3.82 -13.52
CA ARG A 174 -3.85 -4.37 -12.18
C ARG A 174 -3.83 -5.88 -12.24
N ILE A 175 -3.09 -6.49 -11.33
CA ILE A 175 -3.01 -7.94 -11.14
C ILE A 175 -3.32 -8.34 -9.71
N ALA A 176 -4.08 -9.43 -9.57
CA ALA A 176 -4.45 -10.04 -8.31
C ALA A 176 -4.64 -11.54 -8.51
N THR A 177 -4.83 -12.28 -7.41
CA THR A 177 -5.11 -13.73 -7.49
C THR A 177 -6.33 -14.02 -8.36
N ALA A 178 -7.40 -13.25 -8.23
CA ALA A 178 -8.67 -13.49 -8.93
C ALA A 178 -9.02 -12.47 -10.02
N GLU A 179 -8.11 -11.55 -10.34
CA GLU A 179 -8.38 -10.47 -11.27
C GLU A 179 -7.11 -10.08 -12.05
N ARG A 180 -7.27 -9.83 -13.35
CA ARG A 180 -6.28 -9.16 -14.19
C ARG A 180 -7.03 -8.21 -15.11
N VAL A 181 -6.68 -6.94 -15.07
CA VAL A 181 -7.29 -5.91 -15.92
C VAL A 181 -6.24 -4.94 -16.41
N GLU A 182 -6.41 -4.49 -17.64
CA GLU A 182 -5.68 -3.36 -18.19
C GLU A 182 -6.37 -2.06 -17.75
N LEU A 183 -5.57 -1.04 -17.44
CA LEU A 183 -5.99 0.27 -16.99
C LEU A 183 -5.78 1.27 -18.16
N PRO A 184 -6.78 2.12 -18.44
CA PRO A 184 -6.77 3.04 -19.59
C PRO A 184 -5.89 4.26 -19.39
#